data_AF-A0A1J4W6H1-F1
#
_entry.id   AF-A0A1J4W6H1-F1
#
_cell.length_a   1.000
_cell.length_b   1.000
_cell.length_c   1.000
_cell.angle_alpha   90.00
_cell.angle_beta   90.00
_cell.angle_gamma   90.00
#
_symmetry.space_group_name_H-M   'P 1'
#
loop_
_entity.id
_entity.type
_entity.pdbx_description
1 polymer ?
#
loop_
_entity_poly.entity_id
_entity_poly.type
_entity_poly.pdbx_seq_one_letter_code
_entity_poly.pdbx_strand_id
1 'polypeptide(L)'
;MREFIYYSRTAPTSGKYIKDDLMKSGRLDIVIHSVIATFFLSHGFRDDVKLNLCFAGPPDPEKHLELLPKTEGKTGMDKIYLSKKDVGWVIKRMLYKYKPGIRNEVFPGYWIEKKSFMKIVKEMSDEGRNLYILDGKGQDIREEKIRENPVFIIGDHLGLPAKELKRLKKICKPVSIGKKTYFASQTIAIVNNEVDRREEAGKL
;
A
#
# COMPACT_ATOMS: atom_id res chain seq x y z
N MET A 1 1.06 -12.66 -8.07
CA MET A 1 0.52 -11.32 -7.72
C MET A 1 1.10 -10.90 -6.39
N ARG A 2 1.81 -9.77 -6.34
CA ARG A 2 2.39 -9.23 -5.08
C ARG A 2 1.47 -8.15 -4.51
N GLU A 3 1.49 -7.97 -3.19
CA GLU A 3 0.58 -7.04 -2.53
C GLU A 3 1.31 -6.21 -1.47
N PHE A 4 0.94 -4.95 -1.35
CA PHE A 4 1.48 -4.04 -0.35
C PHE A 4 0.37 -3.55 0.56
N ILE A 5 0.66 -3.45 1.86
CA ILE A 5 -0.14 -2.70 2.82
C ILE A 5 0.71 -1.54 3.32
N TYR A 6 0.33 -0.33 2.96
CA TYR A 6 0.91 0.89 3.49
C TYR A 6 0.01 1.46 4.59
N TYR A 7 0.57 1.58 5.79
CA TYR A 7 -0.13 2.16 6.94
C TYR A 7 0.38 3.57 7.21
N SER A 8 -0.53 4.56 7.18
CA SER A 8 -0.22 5.91 7.63
C SER A 8 -1.02 6.32 8.85
N ARG A 9 -0.28 6.77 9.86
CA ARG A 9 -0.79 7.29 11.12
C ARG A 9 -1.39 8.69 10.99
N THR A 10 -1.01 9.43 9.94
CA THR A 10 -1.35 10.84 9.78
C THR A 10 -2.20 11.14 8.56
N ALA A 11 -2.21 10.26 7.56
CA ALA A 11 -2.96 10.48 6.33
C ALA A 11 -4.46 10.67 6.64
N PRO A 12 -5.10 11.71 6.09
CA PRO A 12 -6.46 12.07 6.46
C PRO A 12 -7.47 11.06 5.95
N THR A 13 -8.56 10.91 6.70
CA THR A 13 -9.66 9.98 6.39
C THR A 13 -10.86 10.67 5.74
N SER A 14 -10.69 11.91 5.29
CA SER A 14 -11.67 12.67 4.52
C SER A 14 -10.98 13.56 3.49
N GLY A 15 -11.50 13.61 2.26
CA GLY A 15 -10.97 14.42 1.18
C GLY A 15 -10.96 15.93 1.49
N LYS A 16 -11.80 16.39 2.44
CA LYS A 16 -11.84 17.77 2.94
C LYS A 16 -10.52 18.21 3.59
N TYR A 17 -9.77 17.26 4.15
CA TYR A 17 -8.50 17.53 4.84
C TYR A 17 -7.28 17.47 3.90
N ILE A 18 -7.49 17.16 2.62
CA ILE A 18 -6.45 17.21 1.59
C ILE A 18 -6.47 18.61 0.96
N LYS A 19 -5.51 19.42 1.37
CA LYS A 19 -5.25 20.77 0.88
C LYS A 19 -4.13 20.76 -0.18
N ASP A 20 -3.82 21.93 -0.72
CA ASP A 20 -2.77 22.08 -1.74
C ASP A 20 -1.38 21.71 -1.21
N ASP A 21 -1.13 22.01 0.07
CA ASP A 21 0.07 21.53 0.78
C ASP A 21 -0.13 20.08 1.24
N LEU A 22 0.35 19.16 0.42
CA LEU A 22 0.25 17.71 0.65
C LEU A 22 1.07 17.24 1.87
N MET A 23 2.17 17.93 2.19
CA MET A 23 2.97 17.63 3.38
C MET A 23 2.16 17.94 4.65
N LYS A 24 1.50 19.11 4.69
CA LYS A 24 0.62 19.48 5.81
C LYS A 24 -0.69 18.69 5.84
N SER A 25 -1.07 18.04 4.73
CA SER A 25 -2.25 17.17 4.64
C SER A 25 -1.96 15.75 5.16
N GLY A 26 -1.33 15.64 6.33
CA GLY A 26 -1.04 14.35 6.95
C GLY A 26 0.04 13.54 6.23
N ARG A 27 1.02 14.22 5.62
CA ARG A 27 2.09 13.61 4.81
C ARG A 27 1.58 12.81 3.61
N LEU A 28 0.57 13.34 2.93
CA LEU A 28 0.02 12.71 1.73
C LEU A 28 1.05 12.67 0.57
N ASP A 29 2.05 13.54 0.60
CA ASP A 29 3.24 13.49 -0.28
C ASP A 29 3.92 12.12 -0.23
N ILE A 30 4.10 11.54 0.97
CA ILE A 30 4.71 10.21 1.13
C ILE A 30 3.80 9.14 0.53
N VAL A 31 2.49 9.24 0.77
CA VAL A 31 1.52 8.28 0.21
C VAL A 31 1.57 8.28 -1.30
N ILE A 32 1.60 9.46 -1.92
CA ILE A 32 1.71 9.61 -3.38
C ILE A 32 2.99 8.96 -3.90
N HIS A 33 4.13 9.21 -3.25
CA HIS A 33 5.38 8.57 -3.65
C HIS A 33 5.34 7.04 -3.49
N SER A 34 4.69 6.52 -2.44
CA SER A 34 4.49 5.09 -2.25
C SER A 34 3.64 4.50 -3.37
N VAL A 35 2.51 5.13 -3.71
CA VAL A 35 1.66 4.72 -4.83
C VAL A 35 2.44 4.74 -6.15
N ILE A 36 3.25 5.78 -6.39
CA ILE A 36 4.08 5.86 -7.60
C ILE A 36 5.08 4.69 -7.65
N ALA A 37 5.78 4.42 -6.55
CA ALA A 37 6.77 3.35 -6.46
C ALA A 37 6.14 1.94 -6.55
N THR A 38 4.88 1.79 -6.16
CA THR A 38 4.16 0.52 -6.25
C THR A 38 3.83 0.17 -7.70
N PHE A 39 3.36 1.13 -8.50
CA PHE A 39 2.74 0.83 -9.79
C PHE A 39 3.55 1.26 -11.02
N PHE A 40 4.28 2.37 -10.98
CA PHE A 40 4.83 2.95 -12.20
C PHE A 40 6.26 2.50 -12.48
N LEU A 41 6.51 2.16 -13.75
CA LEU A 41 7.84 2.00 -14.33
C LEU A 41 8.18 3.22 -15.21
N SER A 42 9.33 3.19 -15.89
CA SER A 42 9.71 4.23 -16.85
C SER A 42 8.73 4.30 -18.02
N HIS A 43 8.51 3.14 -18.67
CA HIS A 43 7.67 3.00 -19.87
C HIS A 43 6.57 1.94 -19.68
N GLY A 44 6.19 1.68 -18.43
CA GLY A 44 5.24 0.62 -18.11
C GLY A 44 4.50 0.87 -16.80
N PHE A 45 3.60 -0.04 -16.50
CA PHE A 45 2.75 -0.04 -15.33
C PHE A 45 2.64 -1.48 -14.82
N ARG A 46 2.71 -1.67 -13.51
CA ARG A 46 2.56 -2.98 -12.87
C ARG A 46 1.09 -3.24 -12.59
N ASP A 47 0.50 -4.18 -13.31
CA ASP A 47 -0.90 -4.61 -13.13
C ASP A 47 -1.02 -5.93 -12.35
N ASP A 48 0.10 -6.55 -12.00
CA ASP A 48 0.24 -7.72 -11.14
C ASP A 48 0.41 -7.37 -9.63
N VAL A 49 0.13 -6.11 -9.27
CA VAL A 49 0.33 -5.56 -7.92
C VAL A 49 -0.97 -5.02 -7.35
N LYS A 50 -1.23 -5.32 -6.08
CA LYS A 50 -2.29 -4.68 -5.29
C LYS A 50 -1.70 -3.78 -4.21
N LEU A 51 -2.29 -2.61 -3.99
CA LEU A 51 -1.93 -1.70 -2.90
C LEU A 51 -3.11 -1.41 -1.99
N ASN A 52 -2.93 -1.67 -0.69
CA ASN A 52 -3.87 -1.31 0.35
C ASN A 52 -3.29 -0.12 1.13
N LEU A 53 -3.99 1.01 1.10
CA LEU A 53 -3.67 2.18 1.90
C LEU A 53 -4.58 2.20 3.14
N CYS A 54 -3.97 2.13 4.31
CA CYS A 54 -4.66 2.23 5.60
C CYS A 54 -4.39 3.60 6.22
N PHE A 55 -5.39 4.47 6.24
CA PHE A 55 -5.28 5.83 6.77
C PHE A 55 -5.90 5.90 8.17
N ALA A 56 -5.09 6.35 9.12
CA ALA A 56 -5.47 6.49 10.53
C ALA A 56 -5.40 7.93 11.05
N GLY A 57 -5.30 8.91 10.15
CA GLY A 57 -5.41 10.33 10.50
C GLY A 57 -6.86 10.82 10.67
N PRO A 58 -7.04 12.07 11.10
CA PRO A 58 -8.36 12.67 11.30
C PRO A 58 -9.17 12.80 9.99
N PRO A 59 -10.50 12.97 10.06
CA PRO A 59 -11.32 13.07 11.27
C PRO A 59 -11.95 11.75 11.75
N ASP A 60 -12.01 10.73 10.91
CA ASP A 60 -12.73 9.47 11.17
C ASP A 60 -11.85 8.24 10.87
N PRO A 61 -10.76 8.04 11.64
CA PRO A 61 -9.92 6.86 11.50
C PRO A 61 -10.67 5.57 11.85
N GLU A 62 -10.43 4.43 11.19
CA GLU A 62 -9.53 4.20 10.04
C GLU A 62 -10.31 4.15 8.71
N LYS A 63 -9.61 4.39 7.59
CA LYS A 63 -10.12 4.18 6.21
C LYS A 63 -9.18 3.27 5.45
N HIS A 64 -9.76 2.32 4.73
CA HIS A 64 -9.06 1.42 3.84
C HIS A 64 -9.35 1.81 2.39
N LEU A 65 -8.30 2.10 1.63
CA LEU A 65 -8.39 2.31 0.18
C LEU A 65 -7.61 1.18 -0.50
N GLU A 66 -8.27 0.41 -1.34
CA GLU A 66 -7.66 -0.65 -2.14
C GLU A 66 -7.49 -0.16 -3.59
N LEU A 67 -6.29 -0.32 -4.12
CA LEU A 67 -5.93 0.01 -5.49
C LEU A 67 -5.44 -1.29 -6.18
N LEU A 68 -6.22 -1.75 -7.13
CA LEU A 68 -5.88 -2.80 -8.11
C LEU A 68 -6.25 -2.27 -9.49
N PRO A 69 -5.38 -1.44 -10.09
CA PRO A 69 -5.68 -0.76 -11.36
C PRO A 69 -5.99 -1.77 -12.47
N LYS A 70 -7.13 -1.63 -13.13
CA LYS A 70 -7.47 -2.41 -14.32
C LYS A 70 -6.84 -1.75 -15.55
N THR A 71 -6.06 -2.52 -16.31
CA THR A 71 -5.31 -2.07 -17.50
C THR A 71 -5.96 -2.52 -18.81
N GLU A 72 -6.91 -3.45 -18.77
CA GLU A 72 -7.62 -3.98 -19.94
C GLU A 72 -8.92 -3.20 -20.23
N GLY A 73 -9.10 -2.73 -21.48
CA GLY A 73 -10.31 -2.04 -21.97
C GLY A 73 -10.05 -1.17 -23.22
N LYS A 74 -10.95 -1.16 -24.21
CA LYS A 74 -10.69 -0.59 -25.55
C LYS A 74 -11.07 0.89 -25.76
N THR A 75 -11.97 1.52 -25.00
CA THR A 75 -12.27 2.97 -25.11
C THR A 75 -13.16 3.46 -23.97
N GLY A 76 -12.84 4.61 -23.36
CA GLY A 76 -13.70 5.30 -22.39
C GLY A 76 -13.15 5.28 -20.95
N MET A 77 -14.02 5.56 -19.97
CA MET A 77 -13.77 5.59 -18.51
C MET A 77 -13.16 4.30 -17.90
N ASP A 78 -12.61 3.39 -18.70
CA ASP A 78 -11.89 2.18 -18.32
C ASP A 78 -10.36 2.37 -18.34
N LYS A 79 -9.90 3.63 -18.36
CA LYS A 79 -8.47 3.95 -18.27
C LYS A 79 -7.95 3.74 -16.85
N ILE A 80 -6.67 3.40 -16.74
CA ILE A 80 -5.90 3.55 -15.50
C ILE A 80 -6.11 4.99 -14.99
N TYR A 81 -6.93 5.15 -13.95
CA TYR A 81 -7.20 6.46 -13.33
C TYR A 81 -6.00 7.02 -12.59
N LEU A 82 -4.97 6.22 -12.44
CA LEU A 82 -3.71 6.57 -11.82
C LEU A 82 -2.75 7.11 -12.88
N SER A 83 -2.74 8.43 -13.06
CA SER A 83 -1.62 9.13 -13.69
C SER A 83 -0.63 9.58 -12.60
N LYS A 84 0.66 9.71 -12.92
CA LYS A 84 1.67 10.23 -11.97
C LYS A 84 1.29 11.63 -11.44
N LYS A 85 0.56 12.42 -12.22
CA LYS A 85 0.15 13.79 -11.86
C LYS A 85 -1.12 13.83 -11.01
N ASP A 86 -1.94 12.77 -11.03
CA ASP A 86 -3.30 12.80 -10.47
C ASP A 86 -3.50 11.92 -9.23
N VAL A 87 -2.45 11.24 -8.73
CA VAL A 87 -2.55 10.34 -7.57
C VAL A 87 -3.25 11.00 -6.36
N GLY A 88 -2.87 12.24 -6.02
CA GLY A 88 -3.49 12.97 -4.92
C GLY A 88 -4.97 13.25 -5.15
N TRP A 89 -5.37 13.55 -6.40
CA TRP A 89 -6.76 13.73 -6.78
C TRP A 89 -7.55 12.42 -6.67
N VAL A 90 -7.00 11.30 -7.15
CA VAL A 90 -7.63 9.97 -7.04
C VAL A 90 -7.92 9.64 -5.58
N ILE A 91 -6.91 9.74 -4.70
CA ILE A 91 -7.08 9.49 -3.26
C ILE A 91 -8.13 10.42 -2.66
N LYS A 92 -8.09 11.71 -2.98
CA LYS A 92 -9.07 12.70 -2.51
C LYS A 92 -10.49 12.34 -2.94
N ARG A 93 -10.69 11.91 -4.20
CA ARG A 93 -11.98 11.46 -4.72
C ARG A 93 -12.45 10.19 -4.04
N MET A 94 -11.56 9.22 -3.82
CA MET A 94 -11.90 8.01 -3.06
C MET A 94 -12.43 8.35 -1.68
N LEU A 95 -11.71 9.18 -0.93
CA LEU A 95 -12.13 9.63 0.40
C LEU A 95 -13.48 10.36 0.42
N TYR A 96 -13.79 11.16 -0.60
CA TYR A 96 -15.11 11.81 -0.72
C TYR A 96 -16.25 10.84 -1.05
N LYS A 97 -15.94 9.70 -1.66
CA LYS A 97 -16.92 8.69 -2.07
C LYS A 97 -17.13 7.59 -1.02
N TYR A 98 -16.42 7.66 0.10
CA TYR A 98 -16.67 6.82 1.27
C TYR A 98 -18.13 6.90 1.73
N LYS A 99 -18.71 5.73 2.03
CA LYS A 99 -20.02 5.57 2.64
C LYS A 99 -19.92 4.58 3.82
N PRO A 100 -20.43 4.91 5.02
CA PRO A 100 -20.41 3.99 6.15
C PRO A 100 -21.08 2.66 5.83
N GLY A 101 -20.48 1.55 6.28
CA GLY A 101 -21.02 0.19 6.12
C GLY A 101 -20.92 -0.41 4.71
N ILE A 102 -20.37 0.31 3.73
CA ILE A 102 -20.30 -0.14 2.33
C ILE A 102 -18.83 -0.16 1.88
N ARG A 103 -18.42 -1.28 1.25
CA ARG A 103 -17.20 -1.32 0.42
C ARG A 103 -17.55 -0.79 -0.96
N ASN A 104 -17.24 0.48 -1.20
CA ASN A 104 -17.67 1.20 -2.40
C ASN A 104 -16.56 1.22 -3.46
N GLU A 105 -16.83 0.72 -4.66
CA GLU A 105 -15.97 0.94 -5.83
C GLU A 105 -16.13 2.38 -6.32
N VAL A 106 -15.02 3.12 -6.38
CA VAL A 106 -14.99 4.54 -6.75
C VAL A 106 -14.59 4.72 -8.20
N PHE A 107 -13.63 3.92 -8.63
CA PHE A 107 -13.17 3.78 -10.01
C PHE A 107 -12.98 2.27 -10.27
N PRO A 108 -13.00 1.79 -11.53
CA PRO A 108 -12.72 0.40 -11.85
C PRO A 108 -11.39 -0.07 -11.23
N GLY A 109 -11.46 -0.97 -10.24
CA GLY A 109 -10.26 -1.43 -9.54
C GLY A 109 -9.86 -0.64 -8.28
N TYR A 110 -10.68 0.33 -7.84
CA TYR A 110 -10.36 1.22 -6.72
C TYR A 110 -11.52 1.22 -5.73
N TRP A 111 -11.30 0.70 -4.53
CA TRP A 111 -12.34 0.58 -3.50
C TRP A 111 -12.00 1.40 -2.27
N ILE A 112 -13.04 1.84 -1.57
CA ILE A 112 -12.92 2.46 -0.26
C ILE A 112 -13.92 1.85 0.72
N GLU A 113 -13.47 1.62 1.95
CA GLU A 113 -14.31 1.13 3.05
C GLU A 113 -13.80 1.61 4.43
N LYS A 114 -14.60 1.39 5.47
CA LYS A 114 -14.15 1.50 6.86
C LYS A 114 -13.74 0.10 7.34
N LYS A 115 -12.44 -0.18 7.31
CA LYS A 115 -11.86 -1.43 7.79
C LYS A 115 -10.54 -1.11 8.49
N SER A 116 -10.31 -1.74 9.63
CA SER A 116 -9.09 -1.50 10.40
C SER A 116 -7.91 -2.24 9.82
N PHE A 117 -6.72 -1.68 10.00
CA PHE A 117 -5.48 -2.27 9.50
C PHE A 117 -5.25 -3.70 10.03
N MET A 118 -5.43 -3.93 11.34
CA MET A 118 -5.31 -5.28 11.89
C MET A 118 -6.35 -6.27 11.35
N LYS A 119 -7.55 -5.80 10.98
CA LYS A 119 -8.56 -6.66 10.38
C LYS A 119 -8.13 -7.10 8.98
N ILE A 120 -7.59 -6.19 8.17
CA ILE A 120 -7.04 -6.49 6.83
C ILE A 120 -5.92 -7.53 6.95
N VAL A 121 -4.94 -7.29 7.83
CA VAL A 121 -3.82 -8.22 8.02
C VAL A 121 -4.30 -9.59 8.50
N LYS A 122 -5.29 -9.64 9.39
CA LYS A 122 -5.86 -10.89 9.88
C LYS A 122 -6.60 -11.64 8.77
N GLU A 123 -7.44 -10.96 7.98
CA GLU A 123 -8.14 -11.56 6.84
C GLU A 123 -7.13 -12.23 5.88
N MET A 124 -6.04 -11.54 5.52
CA MET A 124 -5.01 -12.12 4.67
C MET A 124 -4.26 -13.29 5.33
N SER A 125 -4.04 -13.22 6.64
CA SER A 125 -3.45 -14.35 7.39
C SER A 125 -4.37 -15.57 7.39
N ASP A 126 -5.68 -15.35 7.58
CA ASP A 126 -6.70 -16.39 7.60
C ASP A 126 -6.88 -17.02 6.19
N GLU A 127 -6.65 -16.23 5.13
CA GLU A 127 -6.55 -16.69 3.73
C GLU A 127 -5.25 -17.46 3.42
N GLY A 128 -4.33 -17.60 4.37
CA GLY A 128 -3.06 -18.30 4.18
C GLY A 128 -2.03 -17.54 3.35
N ARG A 129 -2.17 -16.21 3.22
CA ARG A 129 -1.22 -15.36 2.48
C ARG A 129 0.13 -15.29 3.20
N ASN A 130 1.21 -15.15 2.44
CA ASN A 130 2.56 -15.03 2.99
C ASN A 130 2.84 -13.57 3.40
N LEU A 131 2.72 -13.28 4.70
CA LEU A 131 2.83 -11.92 5.23
C LEU A 131 4.25 -11.59 5.68
N TYR A 132 4.77 -10.46 5.20
CA TYR A 132 6.09 -9.94 5.52
C TYR A 132 5.97 -8.51 6.06
N ILE A 133 6.61 -8.24 7.21
CA ILE A 133 6.67 -6.91 7.80
C ILE A 133 8.05 -6.30 7.58
N LEU A 134 8.09 -5.10 6.98
CA LEU A 134 9.33 -4.39 6.70
C LEU A 134 9.87 -3.79 7.99
N ASP A 135 10.96 -4.35 8.50
CA ASP A 135 11.60 -4.00 9.77
C ASP A 135 13.12 -4.04 9.57
N GLY A 136 13.83 -2.97 9.96
CA GLY A 136 15.29 -2.90 9.85
C GLY A 136 16.03 -3.96 10.66
N LYS A 137 15.36 -4.60 11.64
CA LYS A 137 15.88 -5.73 12.42
C LYS A 137 15.50 -7.11 11.85
N GLY A 138 14.78 -7.16 10.73
CA GLY A 138 14.43 -8.39 10.04
C GLY A 138 15.61 -9.02 9.31
N GLN A 139 15.42 -10.24 8.82
CA GLN A 139 16.38 -10.90 7.93
C GLN A 139 16.46 -10.14 6.60
N ASP A 140 17.65 -10.02 6.01
CA ASP A 140 17.79 -9.35 4.71
C ASP A 140 16.91 -10.03 3.67
N ILE A 141 16.16 -9.23 2.91
CA ILE A 141 15.19 -9.72 1.92
C ILE A 141 15.86 -10.65 0.92
N ARG A 142 17.14 -10.43 0.58
CA ARG A 142 17.89 -11.26 -0.38
C ARG A 142 18.18 -12.67 0.13
N GLU A 143 18.25 -12.84 1.44
CA GLU A 143 18.50 -14.12 2.09
C GLU A 143 17.20 -14.80 2.53
N GLU A 144 16.14 -14.03 2.77
CA GLU A 144 14.84 -14.55 3.17
C GLU A 144 14.15 -15.32 2.04
N LYS A 145 13.50 -16.44 2.39
CA LYS A 145 12.67 -17.20 1.44
C LYS A 145 11.29 -16.54 1.30
N ILE A 146 11.20 -15.55 0.43
CA ILE A 146 9.92 -15.00 -0.04
C ILE A 146 9.15 -16.10 -0.79
N ARG A 147 7.89 -16.31 -0.41
CA ARG A 147 6.98 -17.30 -0.99
C ARG A 147 5.98 -16.61 -1.92
N GLU A 148 5.29 -17.39 -2.73
CA GLU A 148 4.28 -16.93 -3.67
C GLU A 148 3.16 -16.09 -3.02
N ASN A 149 2.55 -15.23 -3.83
CA ASN A 149 1.51 -14.28 -3.41
C ASN A 149 1.85 -13.46 -2.15
N PRO A 150 3.07 -12.87 -2.08
CA PRO A 150 3.56 -12.21 -0.88
C PRO A 150 2.78 -10.92 -0.59
N VAL A 151 2.61 -10.62 0.70
CA VAL A 151 2.05 -9.36 1.20
C VAL A 151 3.11 -8.64 2.03
N PHE A 152 3.48 -7.43 1.63
CA PHE A 152 4.49 -6.62 2.30
C PHE A 152 3.84 -5.46 3.07
N ILE A 153 4.07 -5.42 4.37
CA ILE A 153 3.51 -4.41 5.28
C ILE A 153 4.57 -3.35 5.57
N ILE A 154 4.23 -2.10 5.31
CA ILE A 154 5.11 -0.95 5.49
C ILE A 154 4.40 0.19 6.21
N GLY A 155 5.11 0.84 7.14
CA GLY A 155 4.64 2.04 7.83
C GLY A 155 5.05 3.33 7.13
N ASP A 156 4.40 4.42 7.50
CA ASP A 156 4.78 5.78 7.10
C ASP A 156 6.04 6.28 7.83
N HIS A 157 6.29 7.60 7.75
CA HIS A 157 7.39 8.29 8.44
C HIS A 157 7.40 8.13 9.97
N LEU A 158 6.29 7.76 10.61
CA LEU A 158 6.22 7.48 12.05
C LEU A 158 6.26 5.98 12.35
N GLY A 159 6.35 5.14 11.32
CA GLY A 159 6.32 3.69 11.41
C GLY A 159 4.97 3.12 11.83
N LEU A 160 4.94 1.81 12.03
CA LEU A 160 3.75 1.10 12.51
C LEU A 160 3.53 1.35 14.02
N PRO A 161 2.28 1.35 14.51
CA PRO A 161 1.99 1.56 15.92
C PRO A 161 2.63 0.46 16.79
N ALA A 162 3.34 0.86 17.85
CA ALA A 162 4.07 -0.08 18.71
C ALA A 162 3.20 -1.18 19.34
N LYS A 163 1.94 -0.84 19.68
CA LYS A 163 0.95 -1.81 20.20
C LYS A 163 0.63 -2.91 19.19
N GLU A 164 0.58 -2.55 17.91
CA GLU A 164 0.24 -3.47 16.83
C GLU A 164 1.47 -4.26 16.35
N LEU A 165 2.65 -3.66 16.39
CA LEU A 165 3.90 -4.30 16.02
C LEU A 165 4.13 -5.64 16.75
N LYS A 166 3.79 -5.72 18.04
CA LYS A 166 3.87 -6.98 18.81
C LYS A 166 2.94 -8.07 18.28
N ARG A 167 1.76 -7.70 17.78
CA ARG A 167 0.77 -8.63 17.19
C ARG A 167 1.21 -9.03 15.79
N LEU A 168 1.61 -8.06 14.97
CA LEU A 168 2.11 -8.29 13.61
C LEU A 168 3.30 -9.26 13.60
N LYS A 169 4.27 -9.10 14.50
CA LYS A 169 5.44 -10.00 14.58
C LYS A 169 5.11 -11.46 14.91
N LYS A 170 3.89 -11.77 15.35
CA LYS A 170 3.43 -13.15 15.57
C LYS A 170 2.87 -13.81 14.31
N ILE A 171 2.40 -13.01 13.35
CA ILE A 171 1.70 -13.49 12.14
C ILE A 171 2.43 -13.13 10.84
N CYS A 172 3.34 -12.15 10.89
CA CYS A 172 4.15 -11.70 9.76
C CYS A 172 5.62 -12.00 10.02
N LYS A 173 6.33 -12.42 8.97
CA LYS A 173 7.78 -12.62 9.00
C LYS A 173 8.50 -11.27 8.86
N PRO A 174 9.37 -10.87 9.80
CA PRO A 174 10.14 -9.62 9.67
C PRO A 174 11.22 -9.71 8.60
N VAL A 175 11.25 -8.73 7.71
CA VAL A 175 12.20 -8.64 6.58
C VAL A 175 12.82 -7.25 6.52
N SER A 176 14.12 -7.18 6.28
CA SER A 176 14.89 -5.95 6.12
C SER A 176 15.32 -5.77 4.67
N ILE A 177 15.47 -4.52 4.23
CA ILE A 177 16.06 -4.16 2.92
C ILE A 177 17.47 -3.58 3.06
N GLY A 178 18.07 -3.73 4.25
CA GLY A 178 19.40 -3.25 4.58
C GLY A 178 19.43 -2.36 5.83
N LYS A 179 20.62 -1.83 6.13
CA LYS A 179 20.90 -1.13 7.40
C LYS A 179 20.37 0.31 7.47
N LYS A 180 20.12 0.95 6.31
CA LYS A 180 19.66 2.34 6.25
C LYS A 180 18.13 2.39 6.38
N THR A 181 17.64 3.42 7.05
CA THR A 181 16.21 3.75 7.06
C THR A 181 15.86 4.52 5.80
N TYR A 182 15.12 3.89 4.90
CA TYR A 182 14.68 4.48 3.64
C TYR A 182 13.26 5.04 3.74
N PHE A 183 12.90 5.93 2.81
CA PHE A 183 11.50 6.33 2.64
C PHE A 183 10.65 5.12 2.25
N ALA A 184 9.36 5.14 2.61
CA ALA A 184 8.44 4.05 2.29
C ALA A 184 8.41 3.73 0.77
N SER A 185 8.43 4.75 -0.07
CA SER A 185 8.50 4.61 -1.53
C SER A 185 9.78 3.91 -2.01
N GLN A 186 10.93 4.26 -1.44
CA GLN A 186 12.21 3.62 -1.76
C GLN A 186 12.23 2.16 -1.30
N THR A 187 11.65 1.88 -0.12
CA THR A 187 11.49 0.51 0.36
C THR A 187 10.63 -0.31 -0.58
N ILE A 188 9.48 0.22 -1.02
CA ILE A 188 8.61 -0.42 -2.01
C ILE A 188 9.38 -0.68 -3.32
N ALA A 189 10.14 0.30 -3.81
CA ALA A 189 10.92 0.14 -5.04
C ALA A 189 11.97 -0.98 -4.92
N ILE A 190 12.66 -1.08 -3.77
CA ILE A 190 13.65 -2.15 -3.52
C ILE A 190 12.97 -3.52 -3.41
N VAL A 191 11.83 -3.61 -2.71
CA VAL A 191 11.05 -4.84 -2.61
C VAL A 191 10.55 -5.28 -3.98
N ASN A 192 10.01 -4.35 -4.77
CA ASN A 192 9.59 -4.63 -6.15
C ASN A 192 10.75 -5.18 -6.98
N ASN A 193 11.91 -4.52 -6.96
CA ASN A 193 13.09 -5.00 -7.68
C ASN A 193 13.52 -6.41 -7.25
N GLU A 194 13.50 -6.70 -5.95
CA GLU A 194 13.87 -8.03 -5.44
C GLU A 194 12.86 -9.10 -5.86
N VAL A 195 11.56 -8.80 -5.86
CA VAL A 195 10.53 -9.72 -6.34
C VAL A 195 10.66 -9.95 -7.85
N ASP A 196 10.89 -8.89 -8.64
CA ASP A 196 11.12 -9.01 -10.10
C ASP A 196 12.25 -9.99 -10.40
N ARG A 197 13.40 -9.83 -9.72
CA ARG A 197 14.57 -10.70 -9.91
C ARG A 197 14.30 -12.16 -9.56
N ARG A 198 13.35 -12.43 -8.68
CA ARG A 198 12.96 -13.79 -8.30
C ARG A 198 12.00 -14.40 -9.29
N GLU A 199 11.02 -13.64 -9.76
CA GLU A 199 10.09 -14.03 -10.82
C GLU A 199 10.87 -14.35 -12.11
N GLU A 200 11.81 -13.48 -12.51
CA GLU A 200 12.70 -13.71 -13.66
C GLU A 200 13.58 -14.97 -13.51
N ALA A 201 13.94 -15.32 -12.28
CA ALA A 201 14.73 -16.51 -11.97
C ALA A 201 13.89 -17.79 -11.74
N GLY A 202 12.56 -17.72 -11.89
CA GLY A 202 11.64 -18.83 -11.61
C GLY A 202 11.61 -19.28 -10.14
N LYS A 203 11.94 -18.37 -9.22
CA LYS A 203 11.94 -18.59 -7.76
C LYS A 203 10.64 -18.11 -7.09
N LEU A 204 9.77 -17.46 -7.85
CA LEU A 204 8.45 -16.95 -7.51
C LEU A 204 7.52 -17.02 -8.72
#